data_AF-A0A1M5MF57-F1
#
_entry.id   AF-A0A1M5MF57-F1
#
_cell.length_a   1.000
_cell.length_b   1.000
_cell.length_c   1.000
_cell.angle_alpha   90.00
_cell.angle_beta   90.00
_cell.angle_gamma   90.00
#
_symmetry.space_group_name_H-M   'P 1'
#
loop_
_entity.id
_entity.type
_entity.pdbx_description
1 polymer ?
#
loop_
_entity_poly.entity_id
_entity_poly.type
_entity_poly.pdbx_seq_one_letter_code
_entity_poly.pdbx_strand_id
1 'polypeptide(L)'
;MKNLFIILLVSVFALSCSSDDYDNTPEPEVQNSVRLRTDATFGNVLTNSEGFTLYFFAPDAKGESNCNGGCADVWPAFFEQNLTLDSGLDASDFGTITRADGQSQTTYKGWPLYTFSNDLVAGAINGDGAGGTWFVGKPDYSIMIVRAQLVGRDSNGTEINLNSSFQPGAEETFYFTDDRGNTLYRFSNDTNGTNNFTNSDFSNNNAWPIFHTDVVNVPSAFGTSGFGTIDVFGEPQLTYRGWPLYKFGGDDNRGDNFGVGFPTAGVWPIVNTDTEVAPEDNGGGQTEVERTFQVSNVGATAYTFGFTDVQNPELELERGKTYEFSVNTPGHPFLIKSVNSTGTDNAFNDGVTNNGTTDGTITFTVPESAPDILYYNCEFHASMSGRIRVVDANATRAFNVGNNGATSYTFSGDGFSDIENPNFTFKRGETYTFSVSTPGHPFIIKSVQSTGTGNAFDNGVTNNGIANGTITFTVPTDAPDTLFYNCEFHGSMTGTISIID
;
A
#
# COMPACT_ATOMS: atom_id res chain seq x y z
N MET A 1 -24.38 115.86 -45.24
CA MET A 1 -25.65 115.72 -44.49
C MET A 1 -25.79 114.23 -44.18
N LYS A 2 -25.77 113.70 -42.96
CA LYS A 2 -25.97 114.21 -41.59
C LYS A 2 -25.08 113.41 -40.61
N ASN A 3 -24.64 114.09 -39.56
CA ASN A 3 -24.04 113.54 -38.32
C ASN A 3 -25.10 112.82 -37.46
N LEU A 4 -24.70 111.81 -36.66
CA LEU A 4 -25.05 111.56 -35.22
C LEU A 4 -24.58 110.14 -34.80
N PHE A 5 -23.59 109.93 -33.92
CA PHE A 5 -23.54 110.01 -32.43
C PHE A 5 -23.92 108.69 -31.69
N ILE A 6 -22.89 108.09 -31.05
CA ILE A 6 -22.82 107.43 -29.72
C ILE A 6 -23.62 106.12 -29.44
N ILE A 7 -22.94 105.03 -29.02
CA ILE A 7 -22.81 104.53 -27.62
C ILE A 7 -21.90 103.28 -27.59
N LEU A 8 -20.89 103.40 -26.72
CA LEU A 8 -19.95 102.42 -26.21
C LEU A 8 -20.67 101.39 -25.31
N LEU A 9 -20.42 100.09 -25.51
CA LEU A 9 -20.55 99.11 -24.43
C LEU A 9 -19.48 98.04 -24.58
N VAL A 10 -18.45 98.14 -23.74
CA VAL A 10 -17.39 97.15 -23.57
C VAL A 10 -17.97 96.00 -22.75
N SER A 11 -17.93 94.78 -23.29
CA SER A 11 -18.11 93.54 -22.53
C SER A 11 -16.94 92.61 -22.85
N VAL A 12 -16.05 92.45 -21.88
CA VAL A 12 -14.94 91.49 -21.92
C VAL A 12 -15.50 90.14 -21.49
N PHE A 13 -15.61 89.20 -22.41
CA PHE A 13 -15.79 87.78 -22.09
C PHE A 13 -14.42 87.10 -22.19
N ALA A 14 -13.88 86.71 -21.03
CA ALA A 14 -12.76 85.79 -20.96
C ALA A 14 -13.30 84.38 -21.26
N LEU A 15 -12.98 83.85 -22.44
CA LEU A 15 -13.09 82.43 -22.74
C LEU A 15 -11.96 81.71 -22.00
N SER A 16 -12.29 81.15 -20.84
CA SER A 16 -11.50 80.12 -20.18
C SER A 16 -11.73 78.82 -20.95
N CYS A 17 -10.77 78.42 -21.77
CA CYS A 17 -10.72 77.06 -22.31
C CYS A 17 -10.36 76.11 -21.16
N SER A 18 -11.30 75.30 -20.66
CA SER A 18 -10.94 74.11 -19.90
C SER A 18 -10.62 73.01 -20.91
N SER A 19 -9.38 72.53 -20.85
CA SER A 19 -8.92 71.39 -21.60
C SER A 19 -9.37 70.14 -20.84
N ASP A 20 -10.58 69.67 -21.15
CA ASP A 20 -11.09 68.39 -20.66
C ASP A 20 -10.89 67.34 -21.76
N ASP A 21 -9.63 67.05 -22.07
CA ASP A 21 -9.24 65.83 -22.79
C ASP A 21 -9.38 64.67 -21.80
N TYR A 22 -10.54 64.02 -21.79
CA TYR A 22 -10.71 62.72 -21.14
C TYR A 22 -9.93 61.67 -21.94
N ASP A 23 -8.66 61.53 -21.58
CA ASP A 23 -7.82 60.40 -21.95
C ASP A 23 -8.46 59.12 -21.37
N ASN A 24 -9.16 58.38 -22.23
CA ASN A 24 -9.80 57.09 -21.93
C ASN A 24 -8.83 55.93 -22.18
N THR A 25 -7.53 56.14 -22.00
CA THR A 25 -6.56 55.04 -21.96
C THR A 25 -6.68 54.36 -20.60
N PRO A 26 -7.03 53.04 -20.52
CA PRO A 26 -7.05 52.34 -19.24
C PRO A 26 -5.68 52.49 -18.58
N GLU A 27 -5.66 52.96 -17.33
CA GLU A 27 -4.47 52.90 -16.50
C GLU A 27 -3.97 51.45 -16.51
N PRO A 28 -2.70 51.18 -16.88
CA PRO A 28 -2.21 49.80 -16.92
C PRO A 28 -2.37 49.20 -15.53
N GLU A 29 -3.19 48.16 -15.42
CA GLU A 29 -3.36 47.44 -14.15
C GLU A 29 -1.98 47.02 -13.65
N VAL A 30 -1.62 47.48 -12.45
CA VAL A 30 -0.37 47.09 -11.80
C VAL A 30 -0.45 45.61 -11.48
N GLN A 31 0.20 44.80 -12.31
CA GLN A 31 0.25 43.36 -12.13
C GLN A 31 1.09 43.02 -10.90
N ASN A 32 0.59 42.09 -10.09
CA ASN A 32 1.35 41.55 -8.96
C ASN A 32 2.64 40.85 -9.46
N SER A 33 3.71 40.92 -8.68
CA SER A 33 5.01 40.32 -8.99
C SER A 33 4.97 38.80 -9.08
N VAL A 34 4.12 38.15 -8.27
CA VAL A 34 3.82 36.72 -8.35
C VAL A 34 2.32 36.55 -8.45
N ARG A 35 1.90 35.77 -9.45
CA ARG A 35 0.52 35.63 -9.85
C ARG A 35 0.08 34.17 -9.83
N LEU A 36 -1.23 33.96 -9.68
CA LEU A 36 -1.85 32.66 -9.86
C LEU A 36 -2.51 32.60 -11.24
N ARG A 37 -2.04 31.68 -12.08
CA ARG A 37 -2.68 31.39 -13.37
C ARG A 37 -3.31 30.01 -13.33
N THR A 38 -4.60 29.92 -13.64
CA THR A 38 -5.24 28.61 -13.84
C THR A 38 -4.81 28.00 -15.17
N ASP A 39 -4.42 26.75 -15.11
CA ASP A 39 -4.02 25.90 -16.21
C ASP A 39 -4.88 24.63 -16.23
N ALA A 40 -5.27 24.17 -17.43
CA ALA A 40 -6.15 23.02 -17.58
C ALA A 40 -5.51 21.70 -17.13
N THR A 41 -4.19 21.59 -17.24
CA THR A 41 -3.44 20.39 -16.89
C THR A 41 -2.92 20.45 -15.47
N PHE A 42 -2.40 21.62 -15.07
CA PHE A 42 -1.66 21.76 -13.82
C PHE A 42 -2.47 22.37 -12.67
N GLY A 43 -3.68 22.86 -12.92
CA GLY A 43 -4.42 23.64 -11.94
C GLY A 43 -3.82 25.03 -11.81
N ASN A 44 -3.74 25.57 -10.60
CA ASN A 44 -3.13 26.89 -10.42
C ASN A 44 -1.60 26.79 -10.45
N VAL A 45 -0.96 27.60 -11.28
CA VAL A 45 0.50 27.70 -11.41
C VAL A 45 0.96 29.10 -11.02
N LEU A 46 2.17 29.19 -10.45
CA LEU A 46 2.85 30.43 -10.13
C LEU A 46 3.45 31.02 -11.41
N THR A 47 3.22 32.30 -11.66
CA THR A 47 3.89 33.06 -12.72
C THR A 47 4.48 34.36 -12.16
N ASN A 48 5.45 34.94 -12.85
CA ASN A 48 5.86 36.32 -12.57
C ASN A 48 4.82 37.35 -13.08
N SER A 49 5.09 38.64 -12.89
CA SER A 49 4.22 39.75 -13.35
C SER A 49 3.97 39.75 -14.86
N GLU A 50 4.97 39.35 -15.64
CA GLU A 50 4.90 39.22 -17.11
C GLU A 50 4.15 37.97 -17.59
N GLY A 51 3.81 37.05 -16.67
CA GLY A 51 3.07 35.82 -16.97
C GLY A 51 3.94 34.63 -17.38
N PHE A 52 5.26 34.70 -17.20
CA PHE A 52 6.14 33.55 -17.36
C PHE A 52 6.02 32.62 -16.15
N THR A 53 5.87 31.32 -16.43
CA THR A 53 5.75 30.28 -15.40
C THR A 53 7.01 30.22 -14.54
N LEU A 54 6.81 30.06 -13.23
CA LEU A 54 7.89 29.83 -12.27
C LEU A 54 8.07 28.32 -12.05
N TYR A 55 9.28 27.90 -11.73
CA TYR A 55 9.67 26.50 -11.61
C TYR A 55 10.50 26.23 -10.35
N PHE A 56 10.45 24.99 -9.89
CA PHE A 56 11.31 24.44 -8.83
C PHE A 56 12.33 23.46 -9.41
N PHE A 57 13.47 23.34 -8.73
CA PHE A 57 14.56 22.45 -9.11
C PHE A 57 14.78 21.36 -8.06
N ALA A 58 14.67 20.09 -8.46
CA ALA A 58 14.73 18.93 -7.56
C ALA A 58 16.02 18.85 -6.70
N PRO A 59 17.20 19.25 -7.21
CA PRO A 59 18.43 19.30 -6.41
C PRO A 59 18.45 20.33 -5.29
N ASP A 60 17.51 21.28 -5.24
CA ASP A 60 17.46 22.33 -4.21
C ASP A 60 16.80 21.87 -2.91
N ALA A 61 17.02 20.61 -2.53
CA ALA A 61 16.40 19.95 -1.37
C ALA A 61 16.63 20.73 -0.06
N LYS A 62 17.83 21.31 0.11
CA LYS A 62 18.23 22.11 1.28
C LYS A 62 17.83 23.59 1.20
N GLY A 63 17.14 24.01 0.14
CA GLY A 63 16.70 25.39 -0.04
C GLY A 63 17.77 26.36 -0.52
N GLU A 64 18.87 25.83 -1.02
CA GLU A 64 19.91 26.58 -1.70
C GLU A 64 19.83 26.27 -3.20
N SER A 65 20.18 27.25 -4.04
CA SER A 65 20.21 27.06 -5.50
C SER A 65 21.45 26.27 -5.93
N ASN A 66 21.23 25.07 -6.46
CA ASN A 66 22.26 24.26 -7.11
C ASN A 66 22.41 24.57 -8.61
N CYS A 67 21.48 25.36 -9.18
CA CYS A 67 21.54 25.79 -10.57
C CYS A 67 22.54 26.95 -10.77
N ASN A 68 23.76 26.61 -11.18
CA ASN A 68 24.89 27.53 -11.36
C ASN A 68 25.50 27.43 -12.77
N GLY A 69 26.27 28.45 -13.16
CA GLY A 69 26.92 28.49 -14.48
C GLY A 69 25.92 28.35 -15.62
N GLY A 70 26.20 27.47 -16.60
CA GLY A 70 25.31 27.25 -17.74
C GLY A 70 23.89 26.78 -17.39
N CYS A 71 23.67 26.24 -16.19
CA CYS A 71 22.31 25.98 -15.72
C CYS A 71 21.52 27.29 -15.56
N ALA A 72 22.13 28.32 -14.95
CA ALA A 72 21.48 29.60 -14.69
C ALA A 72 21.22 30.41 -15.97
N ASP A 73 21.95 30.13 -17.06
CA ASP A 73 21.66 30.70 -18.39
C ASP A 73 20.37 30.14 -18.99
N VAL A 74 20.05 28.88 -18.69
CA VAL A 74 18.85 28.18 -19.17
C VAL A 74 17.67 28.36 -18.21
N TRP A 75 17.96 28.42 -16.91
CA TRP A 75 17.00 28.58 -15.83
C TRP A 75 17.34 29.82 -15.00
N PRO A 76 17.03 31.03 -15.50
CA PRO A 76 17.33 32.24 -14.78
C PRO A 76 16.60 32.28 -13.43
N ALA A 77 17.33 32.65 -12.38
CA ALA A 77 16.76 32.85 -11.05
C ALA A 77 15.67 33.93 -11.09
N PHE A 78 14.52 33.63 -10.50
CA PHE A 78 13.49 34.63 -10.26
C PHE A 78 13.80 35.37 -8.95
N PHE A 79 13.82 36.69 -9.00
CA PHE A 79 13.98 37.53 -7.83
C PHE A 79 13.10 38.78 -7.93
N GLU A 80 12.37 39.05 -6.86
CA GLU A 80 11.68 40.31 -6.65
C GLU A 80 11.97 40.81 -5.24
N GLN A 81 12.38 42.07 -5.13
CA GLN A 81 12.72 42.70 -3.85
C GLN A 81 11.47 43.11 -3.07
N ASN A 82 10.43 43.58 -3.78
CA ASN A 82 9.18 44.06 -3.21
C ASN A 82 8.02 43.22 -3.72
N LEU A 83 7.83 42.04 -3.12
CA LEU A 83 6.79 41.10 -3.54
C LEU A 83 5.39 41.70 -3.38
N THR A 84 4.65 41.72 -4.49
CA THR A 84 3.20 41.87 -4.56
C THR A 84 2.59 40.55 -5.07
N LEU A 85 1.52 40.08 -4.42
CA LEU A 85 1.00 38.72 -4.59
C LEU A 85 -0.48 38.74 -4.98
N ASP A 86 -0.87 37.85 -5.87
CA ASP A 86 -2.30 37.57 -6.12
C ASP A 86 -3.01 37.03 -4.87
N SER A 87 -4.33 37.23 -4.81
CA SER A 87 -5.16 36.64 -3.76
C SER A 87 -5.08 35.11 -3.79
N GLY A 88 -4.96 34.50 -2.62
CA GLY A 88 -4.76 33.05 -2.47
C GLY A 88 -3.30 32.63 -2.26
N LEU A 89 -2.35 33.56 -2.36
CA LEU A 89 -0.96 33.36 -1.94
C LEU A 89 -0.74 33.97 -0.55
N ASP A 90 -0.02 33.25 0.31
CA ASP A 90 0.41 33.74 1.62
C ASP A 90 1.83 34.28 1.53
N ALA A 91 2.04 35.53 1.96
CA ALA A 91 3.37 36.14 1.98
C ALA A 91 4.36 35.40 2.87
N SER A 92 3.90 34.67 3.89
CA SER A 92 4.75 33.88 4.78
C SER A 92 5.34 32.64 4.12
N ASP A 93 4.78 32.19 2.99
CA ASP A 93 5.39 31.12 2.19
C ASP A 93 6.57 31.65 1.35
N PHE A 94 6.72 32.95 1.17
CA PHE A 94 7.79 33.52 0.36
C PHE A 94 9.00 33.94 1.19
N GLY A 95 10.19 33.73 0.61
CA GLY A 95 11.45 34.11 1.23
C GLY A 95 12.47 34.59 0.21
N THR A 96 13.70 34.79 0.68
CA THR A 96 14.83 35.15 -0.17
C THR A 96 16.07 34.41 0.30
N ILE A 97 16.84 33.88 -0.64
CA ILE A 97 18.15 33.30 -0.40
C ILE A 97 19.22 34.09 -1.13
N THR A 98 20.46 33.99 -0.65
CA THR A 98 21.65 34.46 -1.36
C THR A 98 22.26 33.26 -2.07
N ARG A 99 22.35 33.32 -3.40
CA ARG A 99 22.99 32.31 -4.24
C ARG A 99 24.51 32.31 -4.06
N ALA A 100 25.17 31.25 -4.50
CA ALA A 100 26.63 31.13 -4.45
C ALA A 100 27.37 32.21 -5.24
N ASP A 101 26.74 32.78 -6.27
CA ASP A 101 27.23 33.92 -7.06
C ASP A 101 27.02 35.28 -6.37
N GLY A 102 26.41 35.30 -5.19
CA GLY A 102 26.10 36.49 -4.39
C GLY A 102 24.80 37.19 -4.75
N GLN A 103 24.09 36.74 -5.80
CA GLN A 103 22.79 37.31 -6.18
C GLN A 103 21.66 36.80 -5.29
N SER A 104 20.61 37.60 -5.14
CA SER A 104 19.41 37.19 -4.41
C SER A 104 18.47 36.39 -5.30
N GLN A 105 17.70 35.48 -4.69
CA GLN A 105 16.68 34.69 -5.37
C GLN A 105 15.47 34.52 -4.46
N THR A 106 14.26 34.70 -5.02
CA THR A 106 13.01 34.52 -4.30
C THR A 106 12.73 33.03 -4.12
N THR A 107 12.22 32.64 -2.96
CA THR A 107 11.79 31.27 -2.67
C THR A 107 10.28 31.22 -2.41
N TYR A 108 9.66 30.07 -2.65
CA TYR A 108 8.29 29.75 -2.24
C TYR A 108 8.27 28.43 -1.47
N LYS A 109 7.70 28.42 -0.27
CA LYS A 109 7.81 27.36 0.73
C LYS A 109 9.27 26.89 0.93
N GLY A 110 10.18 27.85 0.84
CA GLY A 110 11.64 27.64 0.88
C GLY A 110 12.28 27.23 -0.45
N TRP A 111 11.55 26.74 -1.45
CA TRP A 111 12.12 26.31 -2.73
C TRP A 111 12.55 27.51 -3.60
N PRO A 112 13.80 27.55 -4.12
CA PRO A 112 14.22 28.59 -5.06
C PRO A 112 13.37 28.60 -6.33
N LEU A 113 12.93 29.79 -6.74
CA LEU A 113 12.08 29.97 -7.93
C LEU A 113 12.91 30.35 -9.15
N TYR A 114 12.59 29.75 -10.28
CA TYR A 114 13.26 29.98 -11.55
C TYR A 114 12.26 30.31 -12.66
N THR A 115 12.71 31.04 -13.66
CA THR A 115 12.05 31.11 -14.98
C THR A 115 12.76 30.16 -15.94
N PHE A 116 12.18 29.89 -17.11
CA PHE A 116 12.78 29.04 -18.13
C PHE A 116 13.02 29.81 -19.42
N SER A 117 14.26 29.81 -19.93
CA SER A 117 14.62 30.63 -21.09
C SER A 117 13.96 30.19 -22.41
N ASN A 118 13.46 28.95 -22.49
CA ASN A 118 12.71 28.47 -23.65
C ASN A 118 11.20 28.70 -23.55
N ASP A 119 10.70 29.27 -22.45
CA ASP A 119 9.35 29.82 -22.42
C ASP A 119 9.34 31.17 -23.14
N LEU A 120 9.08 31.15 -24.45
CA LEU A 120 9.17 32.34 -25.30
C LEU A 120 7.93 33.26 -25.25
N VAL A 121 6.85 32.79 -24.62
CA VAL A 121 5.58 33.51 -24.48
C VAL A 121 4.98 33.29 -23.09
N ALA A 122 4.29 34.30 -22.58
CA ALA A 122 3.57 34.20 -21.31
C ALA A 122 2.58 33.02 -21.33
N GLY A 123 2.49 32.31 -20.20
CA GLY A 123 1.66 31.11 -20.05
C GLY A 123 2.26 29.82 -20.61
N ALA A 124 3.43 29.87 -21.26
CA ALA A 124 4.14 28.64 -21.62
C ALA A 124 4.57 27.85 -20.36
N ILE A 125 4.53 26.52 -20.44
CA ILE A 125 4.98 25.60 -19.39
C ILE A 125 5.93 24.55 -20.01
N ASN A 126 6.90 24.97 -20.83
CA ASN A 126 7.77 24.02 -21.53
C ASN A 126 8.87 23.44 -20.62
N GLY A 127 9.06 24.02 -19.43
CA GLY A 127 10.09 23.60 -18.49
C GLY A 127 9.69 22.41 -17.62
N ASP A 128 8.40 22.09 -17.52
CA ASP A 128 7.95 21.01 -16.66
C ASP A 128 8.47 19.65 -17.16
N GLY A 129 9.06 18.88 -16.24
CA GLY A 129 9.69 17.59 -16.53
C GLY A 129 11.04 17.68 -17.25
N ALA A 130 11.56 18.88 -17.54
CA ALA A 130 12.85 19.03 -18.22
C ALA A 130 13.96 18.34 -17.42
N GLY A 131 14.71 17.45 -18.06
CA GLY A 131 15.77 16.66 -17.42
C GLY A 131 15.34 15.85 -16.20
N GLY A 132 14.03 15.59 -16.02
CA GLY A 132 13.47 14.90 -14.86
C GLY A 132 13.65 15.61 -13.51
N THR A 133 14.08 16.86 -13.50
CA THR A 133 14.48 17.60 -12.28
C THR A 133 13.85 18.99 -12.16
N TRP A 134 13.10 19.42 -13.16
CA TRP A 134 12.42 20.72 -13.16
C TRP A 134 10.91 20.53 -13.13
N PHE A 135 10.23 21.24 -12.24
CA PHE A 135 8.79 21.09 -12.05
C PHE A 135 8.11 22.44 -12.01
N VAL A 136 6.94 22.53 -12.62
CA VAL A 136 6.13 23.74 -12.56
C VAL A 136 5.85 24.15 -11.12
N GLY A 137 5.97 25.44 -10.83
CA GLY A 137 5.69 26.01 -9.53
C GLY A 137 4.19 26.03 -9.27
N LYS A 138 3.73 25.24 -8.30
CA LYS A 138 2.32 25.18 -7.90
C LYS A 138 2.19 25.48 -6.39
N PRO A 139 1.14 26.20 -5.96
CA PRO A 139 0.92 26.50 -4.55
C PRO A 139 0.40 25.29 -3.75
N ASP A 140 -0.16 24.29 -4.45
CA ASP A 140 -0.95 23.21 -3.86
C ASP A 140 -0.25 21.86 -3.80
N TYR A 141 1.05 21.77 -4.12
CA TYR A 141 1.82 20.55 -3.89
C TYR A 141 1.73 20.17 -2.41
N SER A 142 1.47 18.89 -2.14
CA SER A 142 1.53 18.29 -0.80
C SER A 142 2.66 17.27 -0.68
N ILE A 143 3.12 16.73 -1.81
CA ILE A 143 4.33 15.91 -1.93
C ILE A 143 5.21 16.51 -3.02
N MET A 144 6.50 16.62 -2.73
CA MET A 144 7.52 17.03 -3.67
C MET A 144 8.46 15.86 -3.96
N ILE A 145 9.22 15.95 -5.06
CA ILE A 145 10.31 15.03 -5.37
C ILE A 145 11.61 15.83 -5.46
N VAL A 146 12.64 15.35 -4.78
CA VAL A 146 13.97 15.95 -4.76
C VAL A 146 15.02 14.97 -5.25
N ARG A 147 16.20 15.48 -5.58
CA ARG A 147 17.36 14.68 -5.97
C ARG A 147 18.59 15.14 -5.21
N ALA A 148 19.01 14.39 -4.20
CA ALA A 148 20.15 14.75 -3.37
C ALA A 148 20.92 13.51 -2.89
N GLN A 149 22.10 13.73 -2.34
CA GLN A 149 22.86 12.70 -1.63
C GLN A 149 22.07 12.24 -0.40
N LEU A 150 21.91 10.93 -0.23
CA LEU A 150 21.41 10.37 1.04
C LEU A 150 22.52 10.43 2.09
N VAL A 151 22.22 11.01 3.24
CA VAL A 151 23.13 11.15 4.38
C VAL A 151 22.45 10.50 5.58
N GLY A 152 22.77 9.25 5.86
CA GLY A 152 22.21 8.54 7.01
C GLY A 152 22.93 8.89 8.31
N ARG A 153 22.20 9.03 9.41
CA ARG A 153 22.78 9.23 10.75
C ARG A 153 22.45 8.03 11.64
N ASP A 154 23.48 7.35 12.16
CA ASP A 154 23.28 6.22 13.06
C ASP A 154 22.87 6.67 14.48
N SER A 155 22.58 5.71 15.36
CA SER A 155 22.20 5.98 16.76
C SER A 155 23.27 6.70 17.59
N ASN A 156 24.53 6.74 17.12
CA ASN A 156 25.63 7.44 17.78
C ASN A 156 25.84 8.85 17.23
N GLY A 157 25.04 9.28 16.25
CA GLY A 157 25.17 10.58 15.58
C GLY A 157 26.22 10.58 14.46
N THR A 158 26.73 9.42 14.04
CA THR A 158 27.69 9.33 12.95
C THR A 158 26.97 9.43 11.61
N GLU A 159 27.37 10.38 10.78
CA GLU A 159 26.82 10.58 9.45
C GLU A 159 27.61 9.82 8.39
N ILE A 160 26.90 9.19 7.45
CA ILE A 160 27.48 8.46 6.33
C ILE A 160 26.69 8.72 5.05
N ASN A 161 27.41 8.95 3.95
CA ASN A 161 26.80 9.01 2.64
C ASN A 161 26.36 7.61 2.22
N LEU A 162 25.10 7.48 1.83
CA LEU A 162 24.50 6.24 1.37
C LEU A 162 24.11 6.37 -0.11
N ASN A 163 24.26 5.27 -0.84
CA ASN A 163 23.80 5.14 -2.21
C ASN A 163 22.33 4.70 -2.26
N SER A 164 21.74 4.56 -3.45
CA SER A 164 20.33 4.17 -3.61
C SER A 164 20.00 2.76 -3.10
N SER A 165 21.03 1.92 -2.87
CA SER A 165 20.92 0.60 -2.23
C SER A 165 21.21 0.63 -0.71
N PHE A 166 21.23 1.83 -0.12
CA PHE A 166 21.52 2.08 1.30
C PHE A 166 22.88 1.54 1.76
N GLN A 167 23.84 1.43 0.83
CA GLN A 167 25.23 1.08 1.13
C GLN A 167 26.09 2.34 1.18
N PRO A 168 27.20 2.34 1.94
CA PRO A 168 28.14 3.46 1.95
C PRO A 168 28.61 3.84 0.54
N GLY A 169 28.39 5.10 0.15
CA GLY A 169 28.74 5.58 -1.19
C GLY A 169 28.12 6.93 -1.53
N ALA A 170 28.71 7.60 -2.50
CA ALA A 170 28.17 8.84 -3.04
C ALA A 170 27.29 8.56 -4.27
N GLU A 171 26.04 8.99 -4.22
CA GLU A 171 25.05 8.90 -5.29
C GLU A 171 23.92 9.90 -5.02
N GLU A 172 23.57 10.70 -6.03
CA GLU A 172 22.37 11.53 -5.98
C GLU A 172 21.14 10.69 -6.26
N THR A 173 20.24 10.59 -5.29
CA THR A 173 19.06 9.73 -5.34
C THR A 173 17.79 10.57 -5.34
N PHE A 174 16.79 10.15 -6.11
CA PHE A 174 15.46 10.75 -6.05
C PHE A 174 14.69 10.24 -4.84
N TYR A 175 14.00 11.13 -4.12
CA TYR A 175 13.10 10.78 -3.01
C TYR A 175 12.01 11.80 -2.78
N PHE A 176 10.94 11.37 -2.11
CA PHE A 176 9.80 12.20 -1.77
C PHE A 176 10.05 13.00 -0.50
N THR A 177 9.52 14.23 -0.51
CA THR A 177 9.40 15.08 0.67
C THR A 177 7.96 15.58 0.77
N ASP A 178 7.59 16.14 1.92
CA ASP A 178 6.42 17.01 1.96
C ASP A 178 6.65 18.32 1.19
N ASP A 179 5.66 19.20 1.17
CA ASP A 179 5.68 20.49 0.47
C ASP A 179 6.74 21.47 1.03
N ARG A 180 7.26 21.22 2.22
CA ARG A 180 8.30 22.01 2.89
C ARG A 180 9.70 21.41 2.80
N GLY A 181 9.85 20.26 2.14
CA GLY A 181 11.14 19.60 1.95
C GLY A 181 11.54 18.66 3.09
N ASN A 182 10.62 18.25 3.96
CA ASN A 182 10.90 17.22 4.96
C ASN A 182 10.82 15.84 4.32
N THR A 183 11.86 15.03 4.46
CA THR A 183 11.97 13.69 3.84
C THR A 183 10.87 12.75 4.32
N LEU A 184 10.29 12.00 3.38
CA LEU A 184 9.31 10.94 3.68
C LEU A 184 9.98 9.56 3.60
N TYR A 185 9.65 8.73 4.58
CA TYR A 185 10.20 7.39 4.77
C TYR A 185 9.10 6.35 4.82
N ARG A 186 9.49 5.09 4.61
CA ARG A 186 8.69 3.91 4.94
C ARG A 186 9.39 3.09 5.99
N PHE A 187 8.66 2.30 6.76
CA PHE A 187 9.26 1.32 7.66
C PHE A 187 9.41 -0.02 6.93
N SER A 188 10.60 -0.60 6.97
CA SER A 188 10.89 -1.87 6.27
C SER A 188 10.05 -3.06 6.73
N ASN A 189 9.50 -3.04 7.94
CA ASN A 189 8.63 -4.10 8.46
C ASN A 189 7.13 -3.83 8.23
N ASP A 190 6.74 -2.71 7.62
CA ASP A 190 5.35 -2.51 7.22
C ASP A 190 4.96 -3.43 6.07
N THR A 191 3.65 -3.63 5.92
CA THR A 191 3.05 -4.38 4.83
C THR A 191 2.00 -3.50 4.13
N ASN A 192 1.45 -3.99 3.02
CA ASN A 192 0.52 -3.25 2.20
C ASN A 192 -0.72 -2.82 3.00
N GLY A 193 -0.80 -1.53 3.29
CA GLY A 193 -1.91 -0.95 4.04
C GLY A 193 -1.83 -1.11 5.55
N THR A 194 -0.71 -1.59 6.10
CA THR A 194 -0.58 -1.88 7.54
C THR A 194 0.65 -1.19 8.13
N ASN A 195 0.41 -0.33 9.12
CA ASN A 195 1.44 0.29 9.95
C ASN A 195 1.79 -0.65 11.12
N ASN A 196 3.00 -1.20 11.09
CA ASN A 196 3.55 -2.11 12.11
C ASN A 196 4.46 -1.41 13.10
N PHE A 197 4.68 -0.10 12.95
CA PHE A 197 5.50 0.69 13.84
C PHE A 197 4.69 1.30 14.98
N THR A 198 3.65 2.08 14.68
CA THR A 198 2.95 2.96 15.62
C THR A 198 2.21 2.16 16.68
N ASN A 199 2.44 2.49 17.96
CA ASN A 199 1.67 1.96 19.08
C ASN A 199 0.28 2.61 19.13
N SER A 200 -0.71 1.91 19.69
CA SER A 200 -2.07 2.45 19.85
C SER A 200 -2.16 3.71 20.72
N ASP A 201 -1.16 3.95 21.56
CA ASP A 201 -1.04 5.16 22.39
C ASP A 201 -0.08 6.21 21.80
N PHE A 202 0.44 5.97 20.58
CA PHE A 202 1.38 6.83 19.85
C PHE A 202 2.70 7.11 20.59
N SER A 203 3.03 6.33 21.62
CA SER A 203 4.20 6.56 22.49
C SER A 203 5.53 6.59 21.74
N ASN A 204 5.64 5.89 20.61
CA ASN A 204 6.84 5.81 19.78
C ASN A 204 6.85 6.77 18.56
N ASN A 205 5.76 7.50 18.32
CA ASN A 205 5.67 8.44 17.18
C ASN A 205 6.48 9.73 17.36
N ASN A 206 7.04 9.99 18.54
CA ASN A 206 7.97 11.12 18.71
C ASN A 206 9.22 10.98 17.82
N ALA A 207 9.69 9.75 17.58
CA ALA A 207 10.84 9.49 16.72
C ALA A 207 10.45 9.36 15.24
N TRP A 208 9.34 8.69 14.97
CA TRP A 208 8.83 8.43 13.63
C TRP A 208 7.34 8.77 13.56
N PRO A 209 6.99 10.06 13.47
CA PRO A 209 5.59 10.44 13.35
C PRO A 209 5.02 9.98 12.01
N ILE A 210 3.78 9.48 12.05
CA ILE A 210 3.00 9.21 10.84
C ILE A 210 2.83 10.48 10.02
N PHE A 211 2.79 10.33 8.69
CA PHE A 211 2.58 11.45 7.78
C PHE A 211 1.20 11.35 7.10
N HIS A 212 0.50 12.47 7.03
CA HIS A 212 -0.80 12.59 6.37
C HIS A 212 -0.92 13.93 5.64
N THR A 213 -1.72 13.93 4.57
CA THR A 213 -2.21 15.13 3.90
C THR A 213 -3.60 14.84 3.34
N ASP A 214 -4.52 15.80 3.44
CA ASP A 214 -5.92 15.60 3.00
C ASP A 214 -6.06 15.51 1.48
N VAL A 215 -5.15 16.15 0.74
CA VAL A 215 -5.17 16.20 -0.72
C VAL A 215 -3.77 15.89 -1.24
N VAL A 216 -3.67 14.86 -2.09
CA VAL A 216 -2.42 14.48 -2.73
C VAL A 216 -2.28 15.22 -4.06
N ASN A 217 -1.34 16.16 -4.09
CA ASN A 217 -0.96 16.93 -5.26
C ASN A 217 0.55 16.83 -5.43
N VAL A 218 0.97 16.40 -6.61
CA VAL A 218 2.35 15.98 -6.87
C VAL A 218 2.86 16.51 -8.20
N PRO A 219 4.19 16.64 -8.36
CA PRO A 219 4.80 16.92 -9.66
C PRO A 219 4.38 15.93 -10.74
N SER A 220 4.29 16.41 -11.98
CA SER A 220 3.86 15.63 -13.15
C SER A 220 4.71 14.39 -13.43
N ALA A 221 5.96 14.37 -12.95
CA ALA A 221 6.92 13.30 -13.21
C ALA A 221 6.50 11.94 -12.64
N PHE A 222 5.63 11.88 -11.63
CA PHE A 222 5.27 10.60 -11.01
C PHE A 222 3.78 10.37 -10.80
N GLY A 223 2.95 11.40 -10.94
CA GLY A 223 1.51 11.27 -10.81
C GLY A 223 1.05 10.76 -9.43
N THR A 224 -0.26 10.73 -9.23
CA THR A 224 -0.86 10.34 -7.94
C THR A 224 -1.08 8.83 -7.82
N SER A 225 -0.80 8.07 -8.88
CA SER A 225 -0.95 6.62 -8.88
C SER A 225 0.01 5.97 -7.90
N GLY A 226 -0.54 5.31 -6.90
CA GLY A 226 0.22 4.67 -5.82
C GLY A 226 -0.07 5.28 -4.45
N PHE A 227 -0.56 6.52 -4.37
CA PHE A 227 -0.96 7.08 -3.09
C PHE A 227 -2.28 6.50 -2.60
N GLY A 228 -2.35 6.23 -1.31
CA GLY A 228 -3.56 5.80 -0.61
C GLY A 228 -3.60 6.37 0.80
N THR A 229 -4.62 5.98 1.56
CA THR A 229 -4.75 6.38 2.96
C THR A 229 -5.20 5.17 3.77
N ILE A 230 -4.64 5.03 4.97
CA ILE A 230 -5.02 4.03 5.96
C ILE A 230 -5.43 4.71 7.25
N ASP A 231 -6.17 4.01 8.10
CA ASP A 231 -6.48 4.43 9.46
C ASP A 231 -5.52 3.75 10.44
N VAL A 232 -4.86 4.55 11.27
CA VAL A 232 -3.96 4.08 12.33
C VAL A 232 -4.52 4.59 13.65
N PHE A 233 -5.32 3.75 14.30
CA PHE A 233 -5.98 4.04 15.57
C PHE A 233 -6.84 5.31 15.56
N GLY A 234 -7.55 5.56 14.45
CA GLY A 234 -8.39 6.74 14.26
C GLY A 234 -7.67 7.94 13.64
N GLU A 235 -6.36 7.85 13.39
CA GLU A 235 -5.59 8.89 12.71
C GLU A 235 -5.31 8.47 11.27
N PRO A 236 -5.61 9.30 10.26
CA PRO A 236 -5.29 8.98 8.88
C PRO A 236 -3.76 9.00 8.68
N GLN A 237 -3.26 8.06 7.88
CA GLN A 237 -1.87 8.03 7.43
C GLN A 237 -1.83 7.83 5.92
N LEU A 238 -0.99 8.61 5.25
CA LEU A 238 -0.75 8.51 3.82
C LEU A 238 0.10 7.26 3.52
N THR A 239 -0.23 6.56 2.44
CA THR A 239 0.58 5.46 1.92
C THR A 239 1.11 5.76 0.52
N TYR A 240 2.21 5.12 0.13
CA TYR A 240 2.66 5.07 -1.26
C TYR A 240 2.99 3.63 -1.66
N ARG A 241 2.30 3.14 -2.69
CA ARG A 241 2.35 1.76 -3.18
C ARG A 241 2.15 0.74 -2.05
N GLY A 242 1.25 1.06 -1.13
CA GLY A 242 0.93 0.24 0.04
C GLY A 242 1.77 0.54 1.28
N TRP A 243 2.92 1.19 1.15
CA TRP A 243 3.79 1.51 2.30
C TRP A 243 3.24 2.69 3.09
N PRO A 244 2.99 2.56 4.40
CA PRO A 244 2.73 3.70 5.28
C PRO A 244 3.90 4.70 5.29
N LEU A 245 3.58 5.98 5.24
CA LEU A 245 4.58 7.06 5.17
C LEU A 245 4.80 7.73 6.52
N TYR A 246 6.06 8.03 6.81
CA TYR A 246 6.51 8.63 8.06
C TYR A 246 7.44 9.81 7.78
N LYS A 247 7.58 10.66 8.79
CA LYS A 247 8.71 11.59 8.91
C LYS A 247 9.66 11.08 9.97
N PHE A 248 10.88 11.60 9.96
CA PHE A 248 11.85 11.34 11.02
C PHE A 248 11.98 12.56 11.93
N GLY A 249 11.78 12.39 13.24
CA GLY A 249 11.89 13.47 14.22
C GLY A 249 13.30 14.01 14.41
N GLY A 250 14.33 13.30 13.91
CA GLY A 250 15.73 13.76 13.92
C GLY A 250 16.15 14.52 12.66
N ASP A 251 15.25 14.72 11.68
CA ASP A 251 15.47 15.63 10.56
C ASP A 251 15.07 17.05 10.98
N ASP A 252 16.05 17.80 11.50
CA ASP A 252 15.82 19.14 12.07
C ASP A 252 15.63 20.23 11.00
N ASN A 253 16.15 20.00 9.79
CA ASN A 253 16.11 20.97 8.69
C ASN A 253 15.55 20.34 7.42
N ARG A 254 15.01 21.20 6.55
CA ARG A 254 14.58 20.77 5.21
C ARG A 254 15.73 20.12 4.42
N GLY A 255 15.41 19.09 3.66
CA GLY A 255 16.39 18.33 2.90
C GLY A 255 17.29 17.43 3.75
N ASP A 256 17.18 17.46 5.08
CA ASP A 256 17.77 16.42 5.93
C ASP A 256 17.08 15.10 5.61
N ASN A 257 17.88 14.05 5.50
CA ASN A 257 17.45 12.70 5.21
C ASN A 257 18.13 11.68 6.13
N PHE A 258 18.41 12.10 7.38
CA PHE A 258 19.17 11.35 8.37
C PHE A 258 18.51 10.04 8.77
N GLY A 259 17.18 9.99 8.70
CA GLY A 259 16.38 8.81 9.00
C GLY A 259 16.79 7.58 8.19
N VAL A 260 17.34 7.76 6.98
CA VAL A 260 17.75 6.65 6.12
C VAL A 260 18.89 5.81 6.71
N GLY A 261 19.63 6.35 7.69
CA GLY A 261 20.66 5.64 8.45
C GLY A 261 20.26 5.26 9.88
N PHE A 262 19.06 5.64 10.35
CA PHE A 262 18.67 5.50 11.75
C PHE A 262 17.70 4.32 11.96
N PRO A 263 17.87 3.50 13.03
CA PRO A 263 19.07 3.38 13.85
C PRO A 263 20.23 2.72 13.07
N THR A 264 19.91 2.06 11.96
CA THR A 264 20.85 1.53 10.98
C THR A 264 20.23 1.62 9.58
N ALA A 265 21.07 1.66 8.55
CA ALA A 265 20.64 1.83 7.17
C ALA A 265 19.72 0.68 6.70
N GLY A 266 18.69 1.03 5.94
CA GLY A 266 17.72 0.07 5.37
C GLY A 266 16.52 -0.28 6.26
N VAL A 267 16.51 0.16 7.53
CA VAL A 267 15.32 -0.01 8.39
C VAL A 267 14.22 0.98 8.01
N TRP A 268 14.62 2.22 7.72
CA TRP A 268 13.74 3.32 7.32
C TRP A 268 14.17 3.90 5.97
N PRO A 269 14.01 3.14 4.88
CA PRO A 269 14.38 3.61 3.56
C PRO A 269 13.52 4.81 3.14
N ILE A 270 14.08 5.66 2.28
CA ILE A 270 13.32 6.72 1.62
C ILE A 270 12.25 6.13 0.70
N VAL A 271 11.30 6.95 0.30
CA VAL A 271 10.29 6.59 -0.70
C VAL A 271 10.48 7.42 -1.97
N ASN A 272 10.32 6.79 -3.13
CA ASN A 272 10.44 7.41 -4.46
C ASN A 272 9.62 6.63 -5.49
N THR A 273 9.68 7.03 -6.76
CA THR A 273 8.92 6.40 -7.86
C THR A 273 9.28 4.94 -8.11
N ASP A 274 10.51 4.55 -7.79
CA ASP A 274 11.05 3.21 -7.99
C ASP A 274 10.82 2.31 -6.77
N THR A 275 10.20 2.83 -5.70
CA THR A 275 9.83 2.05 -4.53
C THR A 275 8.93 0.91 -4.96
N GLU A 276 9.26 -0.30 -4.51
CA GLU A 276 8.51 -1.50 -4.75
C GLU A 276 7.10 -1.40 -4.14
N VAL A 277 6.16 -2.20 -4.67
CA VAL A 277 4.88 -2.38 -3.98
C VAL A 277 5.16 -3.01 -2.62
N ALA A 278 4.53 -2.51 -1.57
CA ALA A 278 4.62 -3.09 -0.25
C ALA A 278 4.25 -4.58 -0.31
N PRO A 279 4.98 -5.45 0.40
CA PRO A 279 4.59 -6.83 0.49
C PRO A 279 3.16 -6.88 1.01
N GLU A 280 2.31 -7.73 0.42
CA GLU A 280 0.95 -7.90 0.93
C GLU A 280 1.02 -8.20 2.43
N ASP A 281 0.09 -7.61 3.17
CA ASP A 281 -0.07 -7.98 4.55
C ASP A 281 -0.53 -9.42 4.62
N ASN A 282 0.42 -10.34 4.76
CA ASN A 282 0.16 -11.74 5.05
C ASN A 282 -0.36 -11.93 6.50
N GLY A 283 -0.95 -10.88 7.10
CA GLY A 283 -1.64 -10.91 8.38
C GLY A 283 -0.78 -10.52 9.59
N GLY A 284 0.01 -9.45 9.50
CA GLY A 284 0.76 -8.90 10.61
C GLY A 284 0.01 -7.84 11.42
N GLY A 285 -1.29 -7.95 11.71
CA GLY A 285 -2.00 -6.84 12.38
C GLY A 285 -3.37 -7.09 13.03
N GLN A 286 -4.00 -8.24 12.83
CA GLN A 286 -4.85 -9.00 13.77
C GLN A 286 -5.01 -10.33 13.06
N THR A 287 -4.15 -11.29 13.36
CA THR A 287 -4.37 -12.68 12.92
C THR A 287 -5.69 -13.11 13.51
N GLU A 288 -6.74 -13.16 12.70
CA GLU A 288 -7.94 -13.91 13.06
C GLU A 288 -7.43 -15.33 13.34
N VAL A 289 -7.54 -15.74 14.60
CA VAL A 289 -7.20 -17.09 15.00
C VAL A 289 -8.21 -17.98 14.29
N GLU A 290 -7.76 -18.63 13.21
CA GLU A 290 -8.56 -19.52 12.37
C GLU A 290 -9.24 -20.58 13.23
N ARG A 291 -8.51 -21.07 14.26
CA ARG A 291 -9.08 -21.92 15.31
C ARG A 291 -8.23 -21.93 16.57
N THR A 292 -8.89 -21.94 17.72
CA THR A 292 -8.28 -22.28 19.01
C THR A 292 -8.58 -23.74 19.39
N PHE A 293 -7.55 -24.57 19.50
CA PHE A 293 -7.59 -25.93 20.00
C PHE A 293 -7.46 -25.96 21.52
N GLN A 294 -8.46 -26.51 22.21
CA GLN A 294 -8.38 -26.74 23.66
C GLN A 294 -7.64 -28.05 23.92
N VAL A 295 -6.41 -28.00 24.43
CA VAL A 295 -5.52 -29.15 24.60
C VAL A 295 -5.46 -29.57 26.07
N SER A 296 -5.75 -30.84 26.32
CA SER A 296 -5.63 -31.48 27.64
C SER A 296 -4.96 -32.85 27.50
N ASN A 297 -4.76 -33.58 28.60
CA ASN A 297 -4.15 -34.90 28.57
C ASN A 297 -4.89 -35.94 29.41
N VAL A 298 -4.80 -37.20 28.99
CA VAL A 298 -5.22 -38.37 29.79
C VAL A 298 -3.96 -38.98 30.39
N GLY A 299 -3.60 -38.53 31.59
CA GLY A 299 -2.36 -38.92 32.25
C GLY A 299 -1.15 -38.83 31.29
N ALA A 300 -0.34 -39.88 31.26
CA ALA A 300 0.83 -40.00 30.38
C ALA A 300 0.55 -40.72 29.04
N THR A 301 -0.71 -40.98 28.70
CA THR A 301 -1.05 -41.87 27.57
C THR A 301 -1.43 -41.13 26.29
N ALA A 302 -2.12 -40.00 26.36
CA ALA A 302 -2.53 -39.24 25.18
C ALA A 302 -2.81 -37.76 25.45
N TYR A 303 -2.72 -36.94 24.40
CA TYR A 303 -3.38 -35.63 24.34
C TYR A 303 -4.84 -35.78 23.89
N THR A 304 -5.69 -34.88 24.36
CA THR A 304 -7.11 -34.75 24.00
C THR A 304 -7.39 -33.33 23.54
N PHE A 305 -8.34 -33.18 22.63
CA PHE A 305 -8.69 -31.90 22.04
C PHE A 305 -10.18 -31.63 22.21
N GLY A 306 -10.57 -30.43 22.64
CA GLY A 306 -11.97 -30.11 22.99
C GLY A 306 -13.02 -30.23 21.87
N PHE A 307 -12.60 -30.53 20.63
CA PHE A 307 -13.49 -30.72 19.49
C PHE A 307 -13.80 -32.20 19.17
N THR A 308 -13.15 -33.17 19.83
CA THR A 308 -13.32 -34.60 19.54
C THR A 308 -13.02 -35.49 20.75
N ASP A 309 -13.72 -36.62 20.84
CA ASP A 309 -13.44 -37.67 21.84
C ASP A 309 -12.28 -38.61 21.41
N VAL A 310 -11.77 -38.44 20.19
CA VAL A 310 -10.61 -39.20 19.69
C VAL A 310 -9.35 -38.72 20.39
N GLN A 311 -8.62 -39.64 21.02
CA GLN A 311 -7.30 -39.37 21.60
C GLN A 311 -6.24 -39.27 20.51
N ASN A 312 -5.31 -38.33 20.66
CA ASN A 312 -4.26 -38.03 19.68
C ASN A 312 -4.79 -37.92 18.21
N PRO A 313 -5.82 -37.08 17.94
CA PRO A 313 -6.35 -36.93 16.60
C PRO A 313 -5.32 -36.35 15.63
N GLU A 314 -5.43 -36.67 14.34
CA GLU A 314 -4.74 -35.90 13.30
C GLU A 314 -5.35 -34.49 13.22
N LEU A 315 -4.50 -33.48 13.15
CA LEU A 315 -4.91 -32.08 12.95
C LEU A 315 -4.62 -31.67 11.52
N GLU A 316 -5.43 -30.78 10.96
CA GLU A 316 -5.18 -30.15 9.66
C GLU A 316 -5.09 -28.65 9.85
N LEU A 317 -4.00 -28.05 9.38
CA LEU A 317 -3.71 -26.62 9.44
C LEU A 317 -3.37 -26.11 8.03
N GLU A 318 -3.68 -24.85 7.76
CA GLU A 318 -3.47 -24.22 6.47
C GLU A 318 -2.27 -23.27 6.54
N ARG A 319 -1.39 -23.28 5.52
CA ARG A 319 -0.28 -22.33 5.37
C ARG A 319 -0.83 -20.91 5.28
N GLY A 320 -0.12 -19.97 5.88
CA GLY A 320 -0.54 -18.57 5.97
C GLY A 320 -1.63 -18.30 7.01
N LYS A 321 -2.19 -19.33 7.67
CA LYS A 321 -3.19 -19.17 8.74
C LYS A 321 -2.56 -19.27 10.13
N THR A 322 -3.24 -18.68 11.12
CA THR A 322 -2.83 -18.70 12.52
C THR A 322 -3.79 -19.51 13.36
N TYR A 323 -3.23 -20.40 14.18
CA TYR A 323 -3.95 -21.27 15.09
C TYR A 323 -3.44 -21.08 16.51
N GLU A 324 -4.32 -21.31 17.49
CA GLU A 324 -3.95 -21.33 18.89
C GLU A 324 -4.15 -22.73 19.49
N PHE A 325 -3.28 -23.10 20.42
CA PHE A 325 -3.45 -24.26 21.27
C PHE A 325 -3.49 -23.76 22.70
N SER A 326 -4.67 -23.77 23.32
CA SER A 326 -4.84 -23.48 24.73
C SER A 326 -4.48 -24.75 25.51
N VAL A 327 -3.24 -24.80 26.00
CA VAL A 327 -2.65 -25.98 26.63
C VAL A 327 -2.88 -25.96 28.14
N ASN A 328 -3.44 -27.04 28.67
CA ASN A 328 -3.50 -27.33 30.09
C ASN A 328 -3.14 -28.79 30.32
N THR A 329 -1.84 -29.08 30.35
CA THR A 329 -1.27 -30.43 30.43
C THR A 329 -0.13 -30.51 31.45
N PRO A 330 -0.42 -30.38 32.75
CA PRO A 330 0.61 -30.27 33.79
C PRO A 330 1.61 -31.42 33.76
N GLY A 331 2.91 -31.10 33.61
CA GLY A 331 3.98 -32.11 33.54
C GLY A 331 4.12 -32.83 32.18
N HIS A 332 3.33 -32.44 31.17
CA HIS A 332 3.35 -33.03 29.83
C HIS A 332 3.50 -31.93 28.75
N PRO A 333 4.73 -31.44 28.48
CA PRO A 333 5.02 -30.36 27.52
C PRO A 333 4.47 -30.66 26.13
N PHE A 334 3.67 -29.77 25.53
CA PHE A 334 3.12 -29.95 24.18
C PHE A 334 4.02 -29.28 23.14
N LEU A 335 4.74 -30.09 22.34
CA LEU A 335 5.67 -29.58 21.32
C LEU A 335 5.12 -29.82 19.92
N ILE A 336 5.18 -28.80 19.06
CA ILE A 336 5.09 -28.95 17.60
C ILE A 336 6.49 -29.27 17.07
N LYS A 337 6.62 -30.34 16.28
CA LYS A 337 7.89 -30.94 15.86
C LYS A 337 7.88 -31.34 14.38
N SER A 338 9.05 -31.30 13.75
CA SER A 338 9.23 -31.77 12.38
C SER A 338 9.42 -33.29 12.27
N VAL A 339 9.74 -33.95 13.39
CA VAL A 339 9.92 -35.40 13.48
C VAL A 339 9.16 -35.92 14.68
N ASN A 340 8.43 -37.04 14.48
CA ASN A 340 7.75 -37.73 15.58
C ASN A 340 8.77 -38.34 16.55
N SER A 341 9.04 -37.68 17.66
CA SER A 341 9.95 -38.17 18.69
C SER A 341 9.70 -37.52 20.06
N THR A 342 10.09 -38.22 21.13
CA THR A 342 10.25 -37.64 22.48
C THR A 342 11.47 -36.71 22.56
N GLY A 343 11.59 -35.96 23.65
CA GLY A 343 12.63 -34.95 23.87
C GLY A 343 12.34 -33.63 23.15
N THR A 344 13.26 -32.68 23.29
CA THR A 344 13.12 -31.31 22.73
C THR A 344 13.74 -31.16 21.34
N ASP A 345 14.53 -32.12 20.88
CA ASP A 345 15.14 -32.11 19.54
C ASP A 345 14.07 -32.09 18.44
N ASN A 346 14.35 -31.43 17.32
CA ASN A 346 13.43 -31.28 16.17
C ASN A 346 12.13 -30.51 16.48
N ALA A 347 12.13 -29.68 17.54
CA ALA A 347 11.08 -28.68 17.73
C ALA A 347 10.99 -27.78 16.48
N PHE A 348 9.78 -27.65 15.93
CA PHE A 348 9.50 -26.75 14.82
C PHE A 348 9.06 -25.42 15.42
N ASN A 349 9.96 -24.44 15.39
CA ASN A 349 9.75 -23.13 16.04
C ASN A 349 9.43 -22.00 15.06
N ASP A 350 9.52 -22.25 13.75
CA ASP A 350 9.18 -21.27 12.74
C ASP A 350 7.67 -21.00 12.78
N GLY A 351 7.28 -19.75 13.04
CA GLY A 351 5.89 -19.35 13.25
C GLY A 351 5.23 -19.85 14.55
N VAL A 352 5.94 -20.54 15.45
CA VAL A 352 5.40 -21.09 16.70
C VAL A 352 5.90 -20.31 17.93
N THR A 353 4.99 -19.84 18.78
CA THR A 353 5.30 -19.21 20.08
C THR A 353 5.02 -20.18 21.23
N ASN A 354 5.73 -20.04 22.36
CA ASN A 354 5.54 -20.84 23.58
C ASN A 354 5.60 -22.37 23.39
N ASN A 355 6.27 -22.83 22.33
CA ASN A 355 6.37 -24.25 21.99
C ASN A 355 6.91 -25.08 23.16
N GLY A 356 6.22 -26.16 23.53
CA GLY A 356 6.58 -26.97 24.68
C GLY A 356 6.05 -26.49 26.03
N THR A 357 5.14 -25.51 26.09
CA THR A 357 4.50 -25.17 27.38
C THR A 357 3.65 -26.33 27.90
N THR A 358 3.44 -26.35 29.23
CA THR A 358 2.52 -27.27 29.92
C THR A 358 1.24 -26.58 30.37
N ASP A 359 1.21 -25.25 30.36
CA ASP A 359 0.08 -24.41 30.75
C ASP A 359 0.17 -23.07 30.00
N GLY A 360 -0.92 -22.61 29.40
CA GLY A 360 -1.00 -21.38 28.61
C GLY A 360 -1.20 -21.61 27.10
N THR A 361 -1.05 -20.55 26.30
CA THR A 361 -1.35 -20.59 24.87
C THR A 361 -0.08 -20.72 24.02
N ILE A 362 -0.08 -21.70 23.12
CA ILE A 362 0.83 -21.77 21.98
C ILE A 362 0.13 -21.15 20.78
N THR A 363 0.78 -20.21 20.10
CA THR A 363 0.29 -19.68 18.82
C THR A 363 1.14 -20.26 17.71
N PHE A 364 0.51 -20.74 16.64
CA PHE A 364 1.20 -21.21 15.44
C PHE A 364 0.63 -20.50 14.21
N THR A 365 1.40 -19.56 13.68
CA THR A 365 1.20 -19.03 12.32
C THR A 365 1.96 -19.95 11.38
N VAL A 366 1.24 -20.70 10.56
CA VAL A 366 1.83 -21.73 9.71
C VAL A 366 2.60 -21.05 8.56
N PRO A 367 3.93 -21.13 8.51
CA PRO A 367 4.68 -20.45 7.45
C PRO A 367 4.42 -21.12 6.10
N GLU A 368 4.51 -20.35 5.01
CA GLU A 368 4.43 -20.89 3.64
C GLU A 368 5.49 -21.96 3.36
N SER A 369 6.60 -21.93 4.10
CA SER A 369 7.68 -22.91 4.05
C SER A 369 7.43 -24.18 4.86
N ALA A 370 6.32 -24.27 5.61
CA ALA A 370 6.05 -25.40 6.50
C ALA A 370 6.02 -26.72 5.71
N PRO A 371 6.61 -27.82 6.23
CA PRO A 371 6.46 -29.14 5.62
C PRO A 371 5.00 -29.60 5.62
N ASP A 372 4.60 -30.42 4.63
CA ASP A 372 3.24 -30.98 4.55
C ASP A 372 2.82 -31.78 5.79
N ILE A 373 3.80 -32.32 6.53
CA ILE A 373 3.57 -33.10 7.74
C ILE A 373 4.48 -32.59 8.85
N LEU A 374 3.83 -32.14 9.93
CA LEU A 374 4.41 -31.92 11.24
C LEU A 374 3.80 -32.90 12.25
N TYR A 375 4.29 -32.86 13.48
CA TYR A 375 3.81 -33.67 14.59
C TYR A 375 3.59 -32.80 15.81
N TYR A 376 2.67 -33.20 16.68
CA TYR A 376 2.71 -32.75 18.07
C TYR A 376 3.15 -33.92 18.97
N ASN A 377 3.96 -33.63 19.97
CA ASN A 377 4.59 -34.62 20.84
C ASN A 377 4.70 -34.14 22.27
N CYS A 378 4.57 -35.06 23.22
CA CYS A 378 5.03 -34.83 24.58
C CYS A 378 6.55 -34.99 24.65
N GLU A 379 7.22 -34.12 25.40
CA GLU A 379 8.66 -34.25 25.66
C GLU A 379 9.01 -35.61 26.28
N PHE A 380 8.21 -36.10 27.22
CA PHE A 380 8.58 -37.27 28.03
C PHE A 380 7.93 -38.59 27.58
N HIS A 381 6.81 -38.54 26.85
CA HIS A 381 5.95 -39.71 26.61
C HIS A 381 5.66 -39.92 25.13
N ALA A 382 6.24 -40.96 24.54
CA ALA A 382 6.10 -41.25 23.11
C ALA A 382 4.64 -41.49 22.65
N SER A 383 3.81 -42.03 23.54
CA SER A 383 2.39 -42.30 23.28
C SER A 383 1.53 -41.03 23.16
N MET A 384 1.99 -39.90 23.69
CA MET A 384 1.29 -38.62 23.61
C MET A 384 1.76 -37.88 22.36
N SER A 385 1.38 -38.39 21.19
CA SER A 385 1.79 -37.84 19.91
C SER A 385 0.73 -38.00 18.82
N GLY A 386 0.72 -37.09 17.85
CA GLY A 386 -0.15 -37.16 16.67
C GLY A 386 0.41 -36.35 15.51
N ARG A 387 -0.25 -36.46 14.35
CA ARG A 387 0.16 -35.79 13.10
C ARG A 387 -0.55 -34.44 12.96
N ILE A 388 0.14 -33.50 12.34
CA ILE A 388 -0.40 -32.23 11.85
C ILE A 388 -0.17 -32.24 10.34
N ARG A 389 -1.25 -32.33 9.57
CA ARG A 389 -1.24 -32.17 8.13
C ARG A 389 -1.29 -30.67 7.81
N VAL A 390 -0.30 -30.18 7.07
CA VAL A 390 -0.24 -28.79 6.62
C VAL A 390 -0.61 -28.75 5.13
N VAL A 391 -1.57 -27.90 4.79
CA VAL A 391 -2.09 -27.72 3.43
C VAL A 391 -1.96 -26.26 3.00
N ASP A 392 -1.88 -25.93 1.71
CA ASP A 392 -1.84 -24.53 1.28
C ASP A 392 -3.23 -23.88 1.42
N ALA A 393 -3.30 -22.62 1.87
CA ALA A 393 -4.54 -21.85 1.88
C ALA A 393 -5.06 -21.67 0.44
N ASN A 394 -6.34 -21.94 0.20
CA ASN A 394 -6.97 -21.96 -1.13
C ASN A 394 -6.38 -22.99 -2.13
N ALA A 395 -5.72 -24.05 -1.65
CA ALA A 395 -5.30 -25.14 -2.52
C ALA A 395 -6.51 -25.71 -3.25
N THR A 396 -6.51 -25.69 -4.58
CA THR A 396 -7.53 -26.38 -5.35
C THR A 396 -7.46 -27.88 -5.05
N ARG A 397 -8.45 -28.40 -4.30
CA ARG A 397 -8.49 -29.81 -3.92
C ARG A 397 -8.94 -30.64 -5.12
N ALA A 398 -8.10 -31.57 -5.55
CA ALA A 398 -8.28 -32.30 -6.80
C ALA A 398 -8.60 -33.79 -6.57
N PHE A 399 -9.71 -34.23 -7.17
CA PHE A 399 -10.15 -35.61 -7.19
C PHE A 399 -10.15 -36.16 -8.61
N ASN A 400 -9.74 -37.41 -8.78
CA ASN A 400 -10.00 -38.19 -9.97
C ASN A 400 -11.29 -38.97 -9.77
N VAL A 401 -12.19 -38.92 -10.75
CA VAL A 401 -13.48 -39.61 -10.71
C VAL A 401 -13.51 -40.69 -11.77
N GLY A 402 -13.56 -41.94 -11.32
CA GLY A 402 -13.82 -43.13 -12.13
C GLY A 402 -15.19 -43.73 -11.78
N ASN A 403 -15.51 -44.88 -12.35
CA ASN A 403 -16.74 -45.60 -12.03
C ASN A 403 -16.52 -47.11 -11.99
N ASN A 404 -17.21 -47.77 -11.06
CA ASN A 404 -17.34 -49.22 -11.03
C ASN A 404 -18.67 -49.61 -11.69
N GLY A 405 -18.63 -49.81 -13.01
CA GLY A 405 -19.84 -50.06 -13.81
C GLY A 405 -20.92 -49.00 -13.56
N ALA A 406 -22.15 -49.46 -13.35
CA ALA A 406 -23.32 -48.64 -13.05
C ALA A 406 -23.65 -48.52 -11.55
N THR A 407 -22.79 -49.05 -10.66
CA THR A 407 -23.10 -49.16 -9.23
C THR A 407 -22.58 -47.98 -8.42
N SER A 408 -21.37 -47.49 -8.70
CA SER A 408 -20.72 -46.43 -7.91
C SER A 408 -19.73 -45.59 -8.72
N TYR A 409 -19.58 -44.33 -8.34
CA TYR A 409 -18.38 -43.55 -8.67
C TYR A 409 -17.23 -43.97 -7.76
N THR A 410 -16.01 -43.97 -8.28
CA THR A 410 -14.77 -44.21 -7.52
C THR A 410 -13.96 -42.93 -7.47
N PHE A 411 -13.45 -42.56 -6.30
CA PHE A 411 -12.68 -41.33 -6.13
C PHE A 411 -11.27 -41.62 -5.61
N SER A 412 -10.28 -40.99 -6.22
CA SER A 412 -8.90 -40.93 -5.74
C SER A 412 -8.36 -39.50 -5.80
N GLY A 413 -7.23 -39.24 -5.14
CA GLY A 413 -6.69 -37.88 -5.00
C GLY A 413 -7.16 -37.21 -3.70
N ASP A 414 -6.38 -36.23 -3.24
CA ASP A 414 -6.65 -35.50 -2.01
C ASP A 414 -6.93 -36.40 -0.77
N GLY A 415 -6.09 -37.43 -0.60
CA GLY A 415 -6.20 -38.41 0.49
C GLY A 415 -7.16 -39.57 0.23
N PHE A 416 -7.93 -39.55 -0.86
CA PHE A 416 -8.75 -40.69 -1.28
C PHE A 416 -7.94 -41.69 -2.10
N SER A 417 -8.22 -42.98 -1.89
CA SER A 417 -7.63 -44.10 -2.63
C SER A 417 -8.73 -45.06 -3.10
N ASP A 418 -9.33 -44.74 -4.24
CA ASP A 418 -10.39 -45.50 -4.93
C ASP A 418 -11.62 -45.82 -4.06
N ILE A 419 -12.08 -44.82 -3.28
CA ILE A 419 -13.26 -44.97 -2.44
C ILE A 419 -14.53 -44.87 -3.29
N GLU A 420 -15.47 -45.79 -3.07
CA GLU A 420 -16.76 -45.79 -3.75
C GLU A 420 -17.78 -44.86 -3.07
N ASN A 421 -18.38 -43.95 -3.85
CA ASN A 421 -19.44 -43.04 -3.44
C ASN A 421 -19.22 -42.34 -2.06
N PRO A 422 -18.05 -41.73 -1.79
CA PRO A 422 -17.81 -41.04 -0.54
C PRO A 422 -18.77 -39.85 -0.36
N ASN A 423 -19.05 -39.50 0.90
CA ASN A 423 -19.57 -38.17 1.20
C ASN A 423 -18.39 -37.19 1.27
N PHE A 424 -18.65 -35.94 0.89
CA PHE A 424 -17.69 -34.85 0.96
C PHE A 424 -18.10 -33.84 2.02
N THR A 425 -17.10 -33.15 2.56
CA THR A 425 -17.28 -31.91 3.32
C THR A 425 -16.45 -30.83 2.63
N PHE A 426 -17.12 -29.82 2.10
CA PHE A 426 -16.50 -28.69 1.42
C PHE A 426 -16.75 -27.39 2.19
N LYS A 427 -15.83 -26.44 2.08
CA LYS A 427 -15.93 -25.12 2.70
C LYS A 427 -16.44 -24.09 1.69
N ARG A 428 -17.22 -23.11 2.13
CA ARG A 428 -17.59 -21.95 1.32
C ARG A 428 -16.35 -21.15 0.94
N GLY A 429 -16.31 -20.61 -0.28
CA GLY A 429 -15.16 -19.88 -0.83
C GLY A 429 -14.07 -20.76 -1.44
N GLU A 430 -13.99 -22.03 -1.07
CA GLU A 430 -12.97 -22.96 -1.57
C GLU A 430 -13.27 -23.52 -2.97
N THR A 431 -12.21 -23.93 -3.68
CA THR A 431 -12.32 -24.50 -5.03
C THR A 431 -11.90 -25.98 -5.06
N TYR A 432 -12.77 -26.81 -5.65
CA TYR A 432 -12.60 -28.25 -5.81
C TYR A 432 -12.59 -28.62 -7.30
N THR A 433 -11.73 -29.55 -7.70
CA THR A 433 -11.69 -30.05 -9.08
C THR A 433 -11.92 -31.54 -9.14
N PHE A 434 -12.68 -31.97 -10.14
CA PHE A 434 -12.98 -33.37 -10.42
C PHE A 434 -12.51 -33.68 -11.84
N SER A 435 -11.43 -34.46 -11.97
CA SER A 435 -10.99 -35.03 -13.23
C SER A 435 -11.83 -36.26 -13.52
N VAL A 436 -12.92 -36.06 -14.26
CA VAL A 436 -13.92 -37.08 -14.56
C VAL A 436 -13.50 -37.92 -15.76
N SER A 437 -13.49 -39.24 -15.59
CA SER A 437 -13.29 -40.21 -16.65
C SER A 437 -14.27 -41.38 -16.47
N THR A 438 -15.54 -41.12 -16.72
CA THR A 438 -16.66 -42.04 -16.45
C THR A 438 -17.57 -42.23 -17.66
N PRO A 439 -17.10 -42.88 -18.75
CA PRO A 439 -17.83 -42.98 -20.00
C PRO A 439 -19.25 -43.54 -19.83
N GLY A 440 -20.27 -42.79 -20.24
CA GLY A 440 -21.68 -43.19 -20.08
C GLY A 440 -22.28 -42.92 -18.69
N HIS A 441 -21.51 -42.34 -17.76
CA HIS A 441 -21.94 -41.99 -16.41
C HIS A 441 -21.60 -40.52 -16.11
N PRO A 442 -22.44 -39.56 -16.55
CA PRO A 442 -22.17 -38.13 -16.38
C PRO A 442 -22.25 -37.70 -14.90
N PHE A 443 -21.23 -36.99 -14.42
CA PHE A 443 -21.11 -36.55 -13.03
C PHE A 443 -21.74 -35.17 -12.83
N ILE A 444 -22.80 -35.08 -12.03
CA ILE A 444 -23.57 -33.84 -11.84
C ILE A 444 -23.59 -33.46 -10.36
N ILE A 445 -23.25 -32.21 -10.04
CA ILE A 445 -23.49 -31.60 -8.73
C ILE A 445 -24.91 -31.01 -8.71
N LYS A 446 -25.68 -31.33 -7.67
CA LYS A 446 -27.13 -31.12 -7.59
C LYS A 446 -27.58 -30.58 -6.23
N SER A 447 -28.64 -29.79 -6.23
CA SER A 447 -29.29 -29.31 -5.00
C SER A 447 -30.26 -30.34 -4.40
N VAL A 448 -30.68 -31.35 -5.19
CA VAL A 448 -31.55 -32.43 -4.76
C VAL A 448 -31.01 -33.77 -5.28
N GLN A 449 -30.80 -34.71 -4.37
CA GLN A 449 -30.33 -36.06 -4.71
C GLN A 449 -31.34 -36.77 -5.63
N SER A 450 -31.00 -36.90 -6.91
CA SER A 450 -31.89 -37.45 -7.93
C SER A 450 -31.15 -37.78 -9.23
N THR A 451 -31.63 -38.77 -9.98
CA THR A 451 -31.20 -39.01 -11.37
C THR A 451 -31.76 -37.95 -12.33
N GLY A 452 -31.26 -37.93 -13.56
CA GLY A 452 -31.58 -36.94 -14.60
C GLY A 452 -30.84 -35.62 -14.42
N THR A 453 -31.08 -34.66 -15.31
CA THR A 453 -30.37 -33.36 -15.35
C THR A 453 -31.05 -32.25 -14.55
N GLY A 454 -32.31 -32.43 -14.13
CA GLY A 454 -33.02 -31.44 -13.31
C GLY A 454 -32.37 -31.26 -11.93
N ASN A 455 -32.49 -30.07 -11.33
CA ASN A 455 -31.87 -29.70 -10.05
C ASN A 455 -30.32 -29.69 -10.07
N ALA A 456 -29.71 -29.57 -11.25
CA ALA A 456 -28.28 -29.25 -11.34
C ALA A 456 -28.00 -27.94 -10.58
N PHE A 457 -26.94 -27.94 -9.78
CA PHE A 457 -26.45 -26.76 -9.08
C PHE A 457 -25.26 -26.21 -9.86
N ASP A 458 -25.49 -25.16 -10.66
CA ASP A 458 -24.49 -24.61 -11.58
C ASP A 458 -23.77 -23.37 -11.02
N ASN A 459 -24.25 -22.79 -9.91
CA ASN A 459 -23.59 -21.64 -9.29
C ASN A 459 -22.20 -22.06 -8.77
N GLY A 460 -21.15 -21.48 -9.33
CA GLY A 460 -19.77 -21.84 -9.00
C GLY A 460 -19.28 -23.16 -9.63
N VAL A 461 -20.10 -23.87 -10.42
CA VAL A 461 -19.71 -25.13 -11.08
C VAL A 461 -19.49 -24.93 -12.58
N THR A 462 -18.34 -25.38 -13.07
CA THR A 462 -18.02 -25.41 -14.51
C THR A 462 -18.12 -26.82 -15.05
N ASN A 463 -18.57 -26.96 -16.31
CA ASN A 463 -18.71 -28.25 -17.00
C ASN A 463 -19.57 -29.29 -16.25
N ASN A 464 -20.56 -28.85 -15.48
CA ASN A 464 -21.42 -29.74 -14.71
C ASN A 464 -22.08 -30.80 -15.62
N GLY A 465 -22.06 -32.06 -15.21
CA GLY A 465 -22.69 -33.15 -15.97
C GLY A 465 -21.88 -33.67 -17.15
N ILE A 466 -20.56 -33.49 -17.19
CA ILE A 466 -19.71 -34.21 -18.15
C ILE A 466 -19.42 -35.65 -17.71
N ALA A 467 -19.11 -36.51 -18.67
CA ALA A 467 -18.64 -37.88 -18.45
C ALA A 467 -17.13 -38.05 -18.73
N ASN A 468 -16.47 -37.03 -19.27
CA ASN A 468 -15.02 -36.99 -19.51
C ASN A 468 -14.54 -35.54 -19.53
N GLY A 469 -13.52 -35.21 -18.74
CA GLY A 469 -12.93 -33.88 -18.62
C GLY A 469 -12.93 -33.38 -17.17
N THR A 470 -12.69 -32.09 -16.97
CA THR A 470 -12.59 -31.51 -15.62
C THR A 470 -13.83 -30.69 -15.27
N ILE A 471 -14.41 -30.98 -14.11
CA ILE A 471 -15.40 -30.15 -13.43
C ILE A 471 -14.67 -29.35 -12.36
N THR A 472 -14.87 -28.04 -12.32
CA THR A 472 -14.40 -27.18 -11.22
C THR A 472 -15.60 -26.66 -10.45
N PHE A 473 -15.58 -26.78 -9.13
CA PHE A 473 -16.59 -26.23 -8.22
C PHE A 473 -15.93 -25.28 -7.23
N THR A 474 -16.12 -23.97 -7.43
CA THR A 474 -15.84 -22.95 -6.43
C THR A 474 -17.11 -22.74 -5.60
N VAL A 475 -17.08 -23.09 -4.31
CA VAL A 475 -18.28 -23.09 -3.46
C VAL A 475 -18.73 -21.65 -3.19
N PRO A 476 -19.92 -21.23 -3.65
CA PRO A 476 -20.40 -19.87 -3.39
C PRO A 476 -20.57 -19.60 -1.89
N THR A 477 -20.38 -18.35 -1.47
CA THR A 477 -20.60 -17.92 -0.07
C THR A 477 -22.05 -18.06 0.37
N ASP A 478 -22.99 -18.16 -0.57
CA ASP A 478 -24.42 -18.39 -0.34
C ASP A 478 -24.87 -19.83 -0.65
N ALA A 479 -23.93 -20.77 -0.82
CA ALA A 479 -24.25 -22.17 -1.09
C ALA A 479 -25.10 -22.78 0.04
N PRO A 480 -26.08 -23.65 -0.27
CA PRO A 480 -26.80 -24.42 0.76
C PRO A 480 -25.86 -25.30 1.57
N ASP A 481 -26.18 -25.54 2.85
CA ASP A 481 -25.40 -26.42 3.75
C ASP A 481 -25.29 -27.87 3.25
N THR A 482 -26.13 -28.26 2.29
CA THR A 482 -26.13 -29.61 1.72
C THR A 482 -26.38 -29.57 0.22
N LEU A 483 -25.45 -30.18 -0.51
CA LEU A 483 -25.56 -30.50 -1.93
C LEU A 483 -25.35 -32.01 -2.12
N PHE A 484 -25.48 -32.47 -3.36
CA PHE A 484 -25.29 -33.86 -3.74
C PHE A 484 -24.47 -33.95 -5.02
N TYR A 485 -23.84 -35.09 -5.25
CA TYR A 485 -23.45 -35.47 -6.60
C TYR A 485 -24.22 -36.72 -7.04
N ASN A 486 -24.53 -36.82 -8.33
CA ASN A 486 -25.32 -37.90 -8.91
C ASN A 486 -24.82 -38.24 -10.31
N CYS A 487 -24.99 -39.51 -10.70
CA CYS A 487 -25.01 -39.88 -12.11
C CYS A 487 -26.36 -39.51 -12.74
N GLU A 488 -26.32 -39.03 -13.98
CA GLU A 488 -27.53 -38.75 -14.75
C GLU A 488 -28.46 -39.98 -14.84
N PHE A 489 -27.89 -41.16 -15.08
CA PHE A 489 -28.70 -42.36 -15.40
C PHE A 489 -28.86 -43.34 -14.23
N HIS A 490 -27.99 -43.29 -13.22
CA HIS A 490 -27.88 -44.34 -12.22
C HIS A 490 -28.02 -43.80 -10.80
N GLY A 491 -29.13 -44.13 -10.14
CA GLY A 491 -29.46 -43.61 -8.80
C GLY A 491 -28.53 -44.08 -7.68
N SER A 492 -27.79 -45.18 -7.88
CA SER A 492 -26.81 -45.68 -6.91
C SER A 492 -25.47 -44.95 -6.95
N MET A 493 -25.18 -44.20 -8.01
CA MET A 493 -23.93 -43.46 -8.17
C MET A 493 -24.09 -42.05 -7.62
N THR A 494 -24.03 -41.91 -6.30
CA THR A 494 -24.35 -40.66 -5.61
C THR A 494 -23.65 -40.55 -4.26
N GLY A 495 -23.50 -39.32 -3.76
CA GLY A 495 -23.11 -39.04 -2.39
C GLY A 495 -23.56 -37.64 -1.97
N THR A 496 -23.39 -37.35 -0.68
CA THR A 496 -23.74 -36.07 -0.07
C THR A 496 -22.51 -35.17 0.00
N ILE A 497 -22.69 -33.87 -0.20
CA ILE A 497 -21.68 -32.83 -0.03
C ILE A 497 -22.19 -31.91 1.08
N SER A 498 -21.60 -32.02 2.27
CA SER A 498 -21.84 -31.09 3.38
C SER A 498 -21.04 -29.81 3.13
N ILE A 499 -21.71 -28.66 3.12
CA ILE A 499 -21.06 -27.35 3.01
C ILE A 499 -20.92 -26.75 4.40
N ILE A 500 -19.69 -26.40 4.77
CA ILE A 500 -19.34 -25.73 6.02
C ILE A 500 -18.75 -24.34 5.71
N ASP A 501 -18.66 -23.51 6.73
CA ASP A 501 -17.93 -22.23 6.65
C ASP A 501 -16.42 -22.45 6.79
#